data_AF-A0A117Q1C5-F1
#
_entry.id   AF-A0A117Q1C5-F1
#
_cell.length_a   1.000
_cell.length_b   1.000
_cell.length_c   1.000
_cell.angle_alpha   90.00
_cell.angle_beta   90.00
_cell.angle_gamma   90.00
#
_symmetry.space_group_name_H-M   'P 1'
#
loop_
_entity.id
_entity.type
_entity.pdbx_description
1 polymer ?
#
loop_
_entity_poly.entity_id
_entity_poly.type
_entity_poly.pdbx_seq_one_letter_code
_entity_poly.pdbx_strand_id
1 'polypeptide(L)'
;MPGIEFDAKMVARGPMFDGRTIKALHAYKDEISLRIAEEGEKLIRQRLKVVLQHPTGYYESRISVDRAGEGYRVSDGDVIYGPWLEGVGSRNSPVTRFPGYATFRRTKPLVDQRARSIAVQLLARYKAMGLI
;
A
#
# COMPACT_ATOMS: atom_id res chain seq x y z
N MET A 1 -11.59 9.80 0.98
CA MET A 1 -10.23 10.24 0.65
C MET A 1 -9.66 9.29 -0.38
N PRO A 2 -9.00 9.76 -1.45
CA PRO A 2 -8.26 8.91 -2.36
C PRO A 2 -7.15 8.20 -1.63
N GLY A 3 -7.19 6.88 -1.60
CA GLY A 3 -6.14 6.09 -0.98
C GLY A 3 -6.45 4.62 -1.05
N ILE A 4 -5.41 3.82 -0.87
CA ILE A 4 -5.55 2.38 -0.72
C ILE A 4 -5.14 2.04 0.69
N GLU A 5 -6.06 1.41 1.41
CA GLU A 5 -5.79 0.83 2.71
C GLU A 5 -5.29 -0.60 2.55
N PHE A 6 -4.28 -0.91 3.34
CA PHE A 6 -3.69 -2.23 3.47
C PHE A 6 -3.82 -2.68 4.92
N ASP A 7 -4.54 -3.78 5.10
CA ASP A 7 -4.65 -4.50 6.37
C ASP A 7 -4.31 -5.97 6.13
N ALA A 8 -3.46 -6.53 6.98
CA ALA A 8 -3.07 -7.92 6.95
C ALA A 8 -3.90 -8.72 7.95
N LYS A 9 -4.77 -9.60 7.46
CA LYS A 9 -5.50 -10.56 8.30
C LYS A 9 -4.64 -11.79 8.55
N MET A 10 -4.46 -12.15 9.82
CA MET A 10 -3.74 -13.36 10.23
C MET A 10 -4.60 -14.30 11.05
N VAL A 11 -4.43 -15.60 10.79
CA VAL A 11 -5.04 -16.68 11.56
C VAL A 11 -3.91 -17.56 12.09
N ALA A 12 -3.67 -17.49 13.40
CA ALA A 12 -2.71 -18.37 14.07
C ALA A 12 -3.44 -19.64 14.54
N ARG A 13 -2.81 -20.81 14.36
CA ARG A 13 -3.27 -22.10 14.89
C ARG A 13 -2.05 -22.84 15.46
N GLY A 14 -2.07 -23.17 16.75
CA GLY A 14 -0.98 -23.91 17.41
C GLY A 14 -0.97 -23.77 18.94
N PRO A 15 -0.19 -24.60 19.67
CA PRO A 15 -0.20 -24.70 21.13
C PRO A 15 0.61 -23.62 21.88
N MET A 16 0.74 -22.40 21.34
CA MET A 16 1.65 -21.37 21.88
C MET A 16 0.85 -20.28 22.60
N PHE A 17 0.67 -20.43 23.91
CA PHE A 17 0.04 -19.43 24.79
C PHE A 17 1.02 -18.97 25.87
N ASP A 18 2.06 -18.26 25.46
CA ASP A 18 2.73 -17.30 26.35
C ASP A 18 2.44 -15.87 25.86
N GLY A 19 2.43 -14.90 26.77
CA GLY A 19 2.14 -13.49 26.43
C GLY A 19 3.16 -12.86 25.47
N ARG A 20 4.33 -13.48 25.32
CA ARG A 20 5.40 -13.02 24.42
C ARG A 20 5.10 -13.36 22.97
N THR A 21 4.59 -14.56 22.71
CA THR A 21 4.17 -15.01 21.36
C THR A 21 3.04 -14.14 20.82
N ILE A 22 2.07 -13.75 21.67
CA ILE A 22 0.97 -12.86 21.26
C ILE A 22 1.50 -11.50 20.83
N LYS A 23 2.41 -10.90 21.63
CA LYS A 23 3.02 -9.61 21.30
C LYS A 23 3.83 -9.68 20.00
N ALA A 24 4.58 -10.75 19.79
CA ALA A 24 5.34 -10.98 18.56
C ALA A 24 4.44 -11.15 17.34
N LEU A 25 3.30 -11.84 17.47
CA LEU A 25 2.31 -11.97 16.39
C LEU A 25 1.67 -10.63 16.03
N HIS A 26 1.37 -9.77 17.01
CA HIS A 26 0.88 -8.42 16.74
C HIS A 26 1.93 -7.54 16.05
N ALA A 27 3.18 -7.60 16.51
CA ALA A 27 4.29 -6.89 15.86
C ALA A 27 4.48 -7.37 14.42
N TYR A 28 4.42 -8.68 14.19
CA TYR A 28 4.45 -9.28 12.87
C TYR A 28 3.27 -8.80 12.01
N LYS A 29 2.04 -8.73 12.53
CA LYS A 29 0.87 -8.19 11.79
C LYS A 29 1.13 -6.78 11.31
N ASP A 30 1.54 -5.91 12.24
CA ASP A 30 1.76 -4.50 11.96
C ASP A 30 2.88 -4.31 10.94
N GLU A 31 3.98 -5.05 11.08
CA GLU A 31 5.12 -4.97 10.16
C GLU A 31 4.79 -5.51 8.76
N ILE A 32 3.96 -6.57 8.64
CA ILE A 32 3.46 -6.99 7.32
C ILE A 32 2.64 -5.87 6.68
N SER A 33 1.69 -5.29 7.41
CA SER A 33 0.81 -4.24 6.89
C SER A 33 1.62 -3.02 6.43
N LEU A 34 2.62 -2.61 7.21
CA LEU A 34 3.54 -1.53 6.85
C LEU A 34 4.31 -1.84 5.56
N ARG A 35 4.96 -3.01 5.49
CA ARG A 35 5.75 -3.40 4.30
C ARG A 35 4.91 -3.52 3.03
N ILE A 36 3.66 -3.98 3.15
CA ILE A 36 2.72 -4.03 2.03
C ILE A 36 2.39 -2.60 1.57
N ALA A 37 2.16 -1.67 2.50
CA ALA A 37 1.90 -0.27 2.16
C ALA A 37 3.12 0.41 1.51
N GLU A 38 4.33 0.21 2.03
CA GLU A 38 5.58 0.71 1.45
C GLU A 38 5.80 0.17 0.03
N GLU A 39 5.53 -1.10 -0.22
CA GLU A 39 5.61 -1.68 -1.57
C GLU A 39 4.55 -1.07 -2.50
N GLY A 40 3.35 -0.78 -1.98
CA GLY A 40 2.31 -0.03 -2.69
C GLY A 40 2.75 1.38 -3.07
N GLU A 41 3.31 2.13 -2.13
CA GLU A 41 3.87 3.46 -2.34
C GLU A 41 4.93 3.45 -3.45
N LYS A 42 5.88 2.51 -3.36
CA LYS A 42 6.93 2.33 -4.37
C LYS A 42 6.37 2.07 -5.76
N LEU A 43 5.40 1.17 -5.89
CA LEU A 43 4.77 0.84 -7.17
C LEU A 43 3.97 2.03 -7.74
N ILE A 44 3.27 2.79 -6.88
CA ILE A 44 2.60 4.02 -7.26
C ILE A 44 3.61 5.02 -7.81
N ARG A 45 4.69 5.32 -7.07
CA ARG A 45 5.75 6.24 -7.51
C ARG A 45 6.37 5.81 -8.83
N GLN A 46 6.66 4.52 -9.00
CA GLN A 46 7.20 3.99 -10.27
C GLN A 46 6.24 4.19 -11.44
N ARG A 47 4.94 4.00 -11.20
CA ARG A 47 3.92 4.20 -12.22
C ARG A 47 3.76 5.68 -12.59
N LEU A 48 3.75 6.58 -11.61
CA LEU A 48 3.62 8.02 -11.82
C LEU A 48 4.71 8.59 -12.74
N LYS A 49 5.95 8.11 -12.60
CA LYS A 49 7.06 8.48 -13.49
C LYS A 49 6.79 8.25 -14.99
N VAL A 50 5.88 7.33 -15.31
CA VAL A 50 5.56 6.95 -16.70
C VAL A 50 4.26 7.59 -17.18
N VAL A 51 3.27 7.73 -16.30
CA VAL A 51 1.93 8.17 -16.70
C VAL A 51 1.75 9.68 -16.67
N LEU A 52 2.56 10.43 -15.90
CA LEU A 52 2.41 11.87 -15.77
C LEU A 52 2.79 12.60 -17.08
N GLN A 53 1.87 13.40 -17.63
CA GLN A 53 2.11 14.21 -18.85
C GLN A 53 3.11 15.36 -18.63
N HIS A 54 3.02 16.04 -17.48
CA HIS A 54 3.86 17.19 -17.11
C HIS A 54 4.36 17.02 -15.67
N PRO A 55 5.32 16.11 -15.42
CA PRO A 55 5.78 15.82 -14.07
C PRO A 55 6.58 17.00 -13.51
N THR A 56 6.03 17.66 -12.49
CA THR A 56 6.74 18.70 -11.70
C THR A 56 7.36 18.14 -10.42
N GLY A 57 7.17 16.84 -10.13
CA GLY A 57 7.58 16.19 -8.89
C GLY A 57 6.68 16.47 -7.69
N TYR A 58 5.85 17.52 -7.73
CA TYR A 58 4.99 17.88 -6.59
C TYR A 58 4.01 16.76 -6.23
N TYR A 59 3.23 16.23 -7.19
CA TYR A 59 2.29 15.15 -6.90
C TYR A 59 2.97 13.89 -6.37
N GLU A 60 4.08 13.48 -6.99
CA GLU A 60 4.85 12.32 -6.54
C GLU A 60 5.37 12.51 -5.11
N SER A 61 5.81 13.72 -4.75
CA SER A 61 6.30 14.02 -3.40
C SER A 61 5.23 13.89 -2.30
N ARG A 62 3.95 13.95 -2.69
CA ARG A 62 2.80 13.92 -1.79
C ARG A 62 2.25 12.51 -1.57
N ILE A 63 2.76 11.51 -2.30
CA ILE A 63 2.45 10.11 -2.02
C ILE A 63 3.08 9.73 -0.68
N SER A 64 2.28 9.29 0.27
CA SER A 64 2.73 8.93 1.62
C SER A 64 2.06 7.67 2.12
N VAL A 65 2.76 6.96 3.02
CA VAL A 65 2.21 5.89 3.86
C VAL A 65 1.85 6.50 5.21
N ASP A 66 0.58 6.45 5.55
CA ASP A 66 0.05 6.98 6.81
C ASP A 66 -0.66 5.87 7.59
N ARG A 67 -0.66 5.96 8.91
CA ARG A 67 -1.39 5.00 9.75
C ARG A 67 -2.90 5.26 9.63
N ALA A 68 -3.68 4.20 9.41
CA ALA A 68 -5.13 4.30 9.22
C ALA A 68 -5.83 3.11 9.89
N GLY A 69 -6.59 3.38 10.96
CA GLY A 69 -7.25 2.33 11.75
C GLY A 69 -6.24 1.33 12.33
N GLU A 70 -6.43 0.04 12.06
CA GLU A 70 -5.51 -1.04 12.44
C GLU A 70 -4.38 -1.32 11.44
N GLY A 71 -4.32 -0.57 10.33
CA GLY A 71 -3.36 -0.80 9.25
C GLY A 71 -2.71 0.48 8.74
N TYR A 72 -2.35 0.45 7.47
CA TYR A 72 -1.66 1.56 6.80
C TYR A 72 -2.40 1.93 5.51
N ARG A 73 -2.43 3.21 5.20
CA ARG A 73 -3.03 3.77 3.99
C ARG A 73 -1.94 4.42 3.17
N VAL A 74 -1.91 4.12 1.87
CA VAL A 74 -1.15 4.91 0.91
C VAL A 74 -2.10 5.92 0.28
N SER A 75 -1.79 7.21 0.39
CA SER A 75 -2.61 8.30 -0.15
C SER A 75 -1.74 9.31 -0.91
N ASP A 76 -2.37 10.26 -1.59
CA ASP A 76 -1.72 11.38 -2.25
C ASP A 76 -1.79 12.69 -1.45
N GLY A 77 -2.13 12.62 -0.15
CA GLY A 77 -2.16 13.79 0.72
C GLY A 77 -3.21 14.84 0.34
N ASP A 78 -4.36 14.37 -0.14
CA ASP A 78 -5.55 15.15 -0.56
C ASP A 78 -5.27 16.19 -1.65
N VAL A 79 -4.25 15.93 -2.48
CA VAL A 79 -3.92 16.86 -3.54
C VAL A 79 -4.94 16.72 -4.66
N ILE A 80 -5.70 17.79 -4.91
CA ILE A 80 -6.74 17.81 -5.94
C ILE A 80 -6.07 17.76 -7.33
N TYR A 81 -6.02 16.55 -7.90
CA TYR A 81 -5.44 16.28 -9.21
C TYR A 81 -6.33 15.36 -10.05
N GLY A 82 -6.45 15.66 -11.35
CA GLY A 82 -7.39 15.01 -12.24
C GLY A 82 -6.80 14.06 -13.29
N PRO A 83 -7.66 13.33 -14.02
CA PRO A 83 -7.27 12.25 -14.94
C PRO A 83 -6.41 12.70 -16.12
N TRP A 84 -6.45 13.99 -16.47
CA TRP A 84 -5.65 14.54 -17.57
C TRP A 84 -4.14 14.45 -17.30
N LEU A 85 -3.73 14.27 -16.04
CA LEU A 85 -2.32 14.08 -15.73
C LEU A 85 -1.78 12.70 -16.11
N GLU A 86 -2.58 11.63 -16.10
CA GLU A 86 -2.10 10.27 -16.42
C GLU A 86 -2.07 9.96 -17.93
N GLY A 87 -2.19 10.96 -18.80
CA GLY A 87 -2.27 10.72 -20.24
C GLY A 87 -3.68 10.36 -20.74
N VAL A 88 -4.73 10.54 -19.93
CA VAL A 88 -6.10 10.16 -20.32
C VAL A 88 -6.68 11.22 -21.27
N GLY A 89 -6.98 10.83 -22.51
CA GLY A 89 -7.43 11.73 -23.58
C GLY A 89 -8.77 12.44 -23.31
N SER A 90 -9.01 13.53 -24.06
CA SER A 90 -10.16 14.44 -23.95
C SER A 90 -11.54 13.77 -24.01
N ARG A 91 -11.65 12.56 -24.58
CA ARG A 91 -12.90 11.78 -24.67
C ARG A 91 -13.47 11.32 -23.31
N ASN A 92 -12.67 11.39 -22.23
CA ASN A 92 -13.10 11.07 -20.86
C ASN A 92 -13.26 12.31 -19.96
N SER A 93 -13.07 13.53 -20.48
CA SER A 93 -13.34 14.77 -19.75
C SER A 93 -14.76 15.25 -20.06
N PRO A 94 -15.59 15.67 -19.09
CA PRO A 94 -15.37 15.73 -17.63
C PRO A 94 -15.92 14.51 -16.86
N VAL A 95 -16.39 13.46 -17.56
CA VAL A 95 -17.11 12.32 -16.95
C VAL A 95 -16.15 11.26 -16.40
N THR A 96 -15.34 11.63 -15.41
CA THR A 96 -14.75 10.63 -14.51
C THR A 96 -15.23 10.93 -13.11
N ARG A 97 -16.09 10.06 -12.56
CA ARG A 97 -16.51 10.10 -11.15
C ARG A 97 -15.32 10.02 -10.17
N PHE A 98 -14.11 9.72 -10.66
CA PHE A 98 -12.90 9.49 -9.87
C PHE A 98 -11.64 10.09 -10.56
N PRO A 99 -11.35 11.38 -10.34
CA PRO A 99 -10.13 12.06 -10.82
C PRO A 99 -8.85 11.48 -10.19
N GLY A 100 -7.84 11.05 -10.96
CA GLY A 100 -6.52 10.65 -10.41
C GLY A 100 -6.38 9.23 -9.82
N TYR A 101 -7.45 8.42 -9.81
CA TYR A 101 -7.45 7.10 -9.15
C TYR A 101 -6.92 5.95 -10.02
N ALA A 102 -6.60 6.17 -11.28
CA ALA A 102 -6.26 5.08 -12.19
C ALA A 102 -4.92 4.43 -11.82
N THR A 103 -3.94 5.21 -11.36
CA THR A 103 -2.67 4.69 -10.81
C THR A 103 -2.92 3.81 -9.59
N PHE A 104 -3.60 4.32 -8.56
CA PHE A 104 -3.94 3.56 -7.36
C PHE A 104 -4.68 2.27 -7.73
N ARG A 105 -5.76 2.37 -8.52
CA ARG A 105 -6.56 1.22 -8.96
C ARG A 105 -5.73 0.15 -9.68
N ARG A 106 -4.81 0.56 -10.56
CA ARG A 106 -3.95 -0.37 -11.31
C ARG A 106 -2.83 -0.96 -10.46
N THR A 107 -2.38 -0.24 -9.42
CA THR A 107 -1.34 -0.73 -8.52
C THR A 107 -1.86 -1.74 -7.50
N LYS A 108 -3.10 -1.60 -7.01
CA LYS A 108 -3.70 -2.51 -6.03
C LYS A 108 -3.48 -4.01 -6.33
N PRO A 109 -3.84 -4.55 -7.51
CA PRO A 109 -3.65 -5.98 -7.79
C PRO A 109 -2.18 -6.40 -7.81
N LEU A 110 -1.26 -5.51 -8.18
CA LEU A 110 0.18 -5.80 -8.17
C LEU A 110 0.72 -5.94 -6.75
N VAL A 111 0.23 -5.11 -5.83
CA VAL A 111 0.55 -5.22 -4.40
C VAL A 111 -0.01 -6.51 -3.82
N ASP A 112 -1.26 -6.86 -4.16
CA ASP A 112 -1.91 -8.08 -3.68
C ASP A 112 -1.15 -9.35 -4.10
N GLN A 113 -0.60 -9.37 -5.34
CA GLN A 113 0.24 -10.46 -5.81
C GLN A 113 1.56 -10.58 -5.00
N ARG A 114 2.11 -9.46 -4.52
CA ARG A 114 3.37 -9.42 -3.76
C ARG A 114 3.17 -9.64 -2.25
N ALA A 115 1.99 -9.33 -1.72
CA ALA A 115 1.67 -9.38 -0.30
C ALA A 115 2.03 -10.73 0.35
N ARG A 116 1.71 -11.84 -0.32
CA ARG A 116 2.05 -13.19 0.18
C ARG A 116 3.56 -13.41 0.30
N SER A 117 4.33 -12.97 -0.69
CA SER A 117 5.80 -13.13 -0.68
C SER A 117 6.41 -12.32 0.46
N ILE A 118 5.97 -11.07 0.64
CA ILE A 118 6.39 -10.19 1.74
C ILE A 118 6.13 -10.85 3.10
N ALA A 119 4.91 -11.38 3.30
CA ALA A 119 4.54 -12.06 4.53
C ALA A 119 5.43 -13.30 4.80
N VAL A 120 5.64 -14.16 3.80
CA VAL A 120 6.46 -15.37 3.94
C VAL A 120 7.92 -15.03 4.30
N GLN A 121 8.50 -14.03 3.65
CA GLN A 121 9.86 -13.59 3.94
C GLN A 121 9.99 -13.04 5.36
N LEU A 122 9.00 -12.25 5.81
CA LEU A 122 9.01 -11.70 7.15
C LEU A 122 8.77 -12.79 8.21
N LEU A 123 7.89 -13.75 7.94
CA LEU A 123 7.67 -14.90 8.84
C LEU A 123 8.96 -15.68 9.08
N ALA A 124 9.72 -15.95 8.00
CA ALA A 124 11.00 -16.65 8.10
C ALA A 124 11.99 -15.89 9.00
N ARG A 125 11.98 -14.56 8.95
CA ARG A 125 12.80 -13.70 9.81
C ARG A 125 12.38 -13.79 11.28
N TYR A 126 11.09 -13.70 11.59
CA TYR A 126 10.59 -13.80 12.98
C TYR A 126 10.88 -15.18 13.58
N LYS A 127 10.73 -16.25 12.80
CA LYS A 127 11.11 -17.61 13.19
C LYS A 127 12.60 -17.73 13.48
N ALA A 128 13.45 -17.17 12.61
CA ALA A 128 14.90 -17.18 12.82
C ALA A 128 15.33 -16.43 14.10
N MET A 129 14.57 -15.42 14.51
CA MET A 129 14.79 -14.67 15.76
C MET A 129 14.17 -15.35 17.00
N GLY A 130 13.46 -16.47 16.84
CA GLY A 130 12.77 -17.16 17.94
C GLY A 130 11.63 -16.34 18.56
N LEU A 131 11.07 -15.39 17.83
CA LEU A 131 9.95 -14.56 18.30
C LEU A 131 8.60 -15.23 18.12
N ILE A 132 8.49 -16.14 17.14
CA ILE A 132 7.29 -16.90 16.76
C ILE A 132 7.71 -18.32 16.35
#